data_AF-A0A8T4QGD1-F1
#
_entry.id   AF-A0A8T4QGD1-F1
#
_cell.length_a   1.000
_cell.length_b   1.000
_cell.length_c   1.000
_cell.angle_alpha   90.00
_cell.angle_beta   90.00
_cell.angle_gamma   90.00
#
_symmetry.space_group_name_H-M   'P 1'
#
loop_
_entity.id
_entity.type
_entity.pdbx_description
1 polymer ?
#
loop_
_entity_poly.entity_id
_entity_poly.type
_entity_poly.pdbx_seq_one_letter_code
_entity_poly.pdbx_strand_id
1 'polypeptide(L)' 'MNQEMEGIKIRIAEVKPILTTLEWDINRDQINPGKLSYYKGLKAEYDGLIGKLRELQNEDN' A
#
# COMPACT_ATOMS: atom_id res chain seq x y z
N MET A 1 -6.98 -3.83 -19.24
CA MET A 1 -7.45 -4.43 -17.98
C MET A 1 -6.46 -5.43 -17.39
N ASN A 2 -6.14 -6.57 -18.04
CA ASN A 2 -5.32 -7.61 -17.38
C ASN A 2 -3.87 -7.18 -17.00
N GLN A 3 -3.18 -6.39 -17.84
CA GLN A 3 -1.83 -5.88 -17.52
C GLN A 3 -1.83 -4.80 -16.43
N GLU A 4 -2.87 -3.98 -16.36
CA GLU A 4 -3.01 -2.91 -15.37
C GLU A 4 -3.31 -3.48 -13.98
N MET A 5 -4.22 -4.46 -13.91
CA MET A 5 -4.51 -5.20 -12.69
C MET A 5 -3.27 -5.94 -12.16
N GLU A 6 -2.47 -6.54 -13.04
CA GLU A 6 -1.23 -7.22 -12.66
C GLU A 6 -0.19 -6.23 -12.11
N GLY A 7 -0.02 -5.07 -12.75
CA GLY A 7 0.85 -4.00 -12.25
C GLY A 7 0.45 -3.50 -10.86
N ILE A 8 -0.85 -3.33 -10.61
CA ILE A 8 -1.39 -2.94 -9.31
C ILE A 8 -1.09 -4.01 -8.25
N LYS A 9 -1.29 -5.30 -8.56
CA LYS A 9 -0.99 -6.41 -7.64
C LYS A 9 0.50 -6.48 -7.27
N ILE A 10 1.39 -6.31 -8.26
CA ILE A 10 2.83 -6.26 -8.03
C ILE A 10 3.16 -5.12 -7.07
N ARG A 11 2.64 -3.92 -7.34
CA ARG A 11 2.92 -2.75 -6.49
C ARG A 11 2.39 -2.93 -5.06
N ILE A 12 1.21 -3.50 -4.89
CA ILE A 12 0.67 -3.87 -3.57
C ILE A 12 1.63 -4.83 -2.84
N ALA A 13 2.17 -5.83 -3.54
CA ALA A 13 3.09 -6.81 -2.96
C ALA A 13 4.42 -6.18 -2.53
N GLU A 14 4.91 -5.15 -3.23
CA GLU A 14 6.10 -4.38 -2.85
C GLU A 14 5.86 -3.48 -1.63
N VAL A 15 4.71 -2.78 -1.62
CA VAL A 15 4.40 -1.76 -0.61
C VAL A 15 4.03 -2.38 0.75
N LYS A 16 3.27 -3.48 0.73
CA LYS A 16 2.75 -4.14 1.94
C LYS A 16 3.82 -4.48 2.99
N PRO A 17 4.96 -5.15 2.68
CA PRO A 17 5.96 -5.50 3.69
C PRO A 17 6.64 -4.26 4.32
N ILE A 18 6.82 -3.19 3.53
CA ILE A 18 7.39 -1.93 4.02
C ILE A 18 6.42 -1.29 5.02
N LEU A 19 5.12 -1.26 4.70
CA LEU A 19 4.09 -0.79 5.63
C LEU A 19 4.08 -1.60 6.92
N THR A 20 4.08 -2.93 6.84
CA THR A 20 4.12 -3.80 8.03
C THR A 20 5.31 -3.48 8.94
N THR A 21 6.47 -3.20 8.35
CA THR A 21 7.69 -2.87 9.12
C THR A 21 7.55 -1.52 9.82
N LEU A 22 7.02 -0.52 9.12
CA LEU A 22 6.79 0.81 9.68
C LEU A 22 5.69 0.79 10.76
N GLU A 23 4.64 -0.02 10.59
CA GLU A 23 3.60 -0.23 11.59
C GLU A 23 4.14 -0.87 12.85
N TRP A 24 5.06 -1.82 12.71
CA TRP A 24 5.77 -2.39 13.84
C TRP A 24 6.62 -1.34 14.57
N ASP A 25 7.37 -0.50 13.84
CA ASP A 25 8.14 0.61 14.42
C ASP A 25 7.22 1.61 15.16
N ILE A 26 6.04 1.93 14.60
CA ILE A 26 5.03 2.80 15.23
C ILE A 26 4.53 2.18 16.54
N ASN A 27 4.15 0.91 16.52
CA ASN A 27 3.58 0.22 17.68
C ASN A 27 4.58 0.05 18.84
N ARG A 28 5.88 0.27 18.59
CA ARG A 28 6.94 0.22 19.61
C ARG A 28 7.48 1.59 19.99
N ASP A 29 6.86 2.67 19.53
CA ASP A 29 7.35 4.05 19.70
C ASP A 29 8.79 4.24 19.18
N GLN A 30 9.20 3.46 18.17
CA GLN A 30 10.53 3.49 17.57
C GLN A 30 10.59 4.31 16.26
N ILE A 31 9.48 4.95 15.89
CA ILE A 31 9.40 5.71 14.64
C ILE A 31 9.88 7.14 14.81
N ASN A 32 10.74 7.60 13.91
CA ASN A 32 11.11 9.01 13.81
C ASN A 32 10.15 9.77 12.88
N PRO A 33 10.11 11.13 12.95
CA PRO A 33 9.18 11.92 12.13
C PRO A 33 9.30 11.69 10.63
N GLY A 34 10.52 11.44 10.11
CA GLY A 34 10.75 11.15 8.70
C GLY A 34 10.12 9.83 8.26
N LYS A 35 10.35 8.76 9.05
CA LYS A 35 9.69 7.46 8.85
C LYS A 35 8.17 7.56 8.99
N LEU A 36 7.66 8.37 9.91
CA LEU A 36 6.22 8.56 10.09
C LEU A 36 5.60 9.25 8.87
N SER A 37 6.26 10.28 8.31
CA SER A 37 5.82 10.92 7.08
C SER A 37 5.84 9.96 5.89
N TYR A 38 6.91 9.16 5.79
CA TYR A 38 7.04 8.14 4.76
C TYR A 38 5.93 7.08 4.87
N TYR A 39 5.66 6.59 6.08
CA TYR A 39 4.54 5.68 6.37
C TYR A 39 3.21 6.24 5.90
N LYS A 40 2.89 7.49 6.25
CA LYS A 40 1.61 8.12 5.86
C LYS A 40 1.44 8.18 4.34
N GLY A 41 2.48 8.59 3.62
CA GLY A 41 2.45 8.62 2.15
C GLY A 41 2.27 7.22 1.55
N LEU A 42 3.04 6.26 2.05
CA LEU A 42 3.01 4.89 1.57
C LEU A 42 1.67 4.19 1.88
N LYS A 43 1.05 4.53 3.02
CA LYS A 43 -0.27 4.00 3.42
C LYS A 43 -1.37 4.53 2.50
N ALA A 44 -1.32 5.83 2.17
CA ALA A 44 -2.23 6.42 1.19
C ALA A 44 -2.08 5.80 -0.20
N GLU A 45 -0.85 5.53 -0.65
CA GLU A 45 -0.58 4.81 -1.91
C GLU A 45 -1.21 3.41 -1.89
N TYR A 46 -0.97 2.63 -0.83
CA TYR A 46 -1.53 1.29 -0.67
C TYR A 46 -3.06 1.28 -0.71
N ASP A 47 -3.71 2.19 0.03
CA ASP A 47 -5.16 2.26 0.07
C ASP A 47 -5.74 2.64 -1.29
N GLY A 48 -5.07 3.54 -2.03
CA GLY A 48 -5.43 3.87 -3.41
C GLY A 48 -5.30 2.70 -4.38
N LEU A 49 -4.24 1.89 -4.26
CA LEU A 49 -4.05 0.68 -5.08
C LEU A 49 -5.12 -0.37 -4.81
N ILE A 50 -5.49 -0.57 -3.53
CA ILE A 50 -6.57 -1.49 -3.15
C ILE A 50 -7.92 -1.00 -3.69
N GLY A 51 -8.18 0.31 -3.65
CA GLY A 51 -9.37 0.91 -4.26
C GLY A 51 -9.46 0.61 -5.75
N LYS A 52 -8.41 0.95 -6.51
CA LYS A 52 -8.34 0.68 -7.96
C LYS A 52 -8.49 -0.80 -8.29
N LEU A 53 -7.86 -1.68 -7.51
CA LEU A 53 -7.98 -3.12 -7.71
C LEU A 53 -9.43 -3.60 -7.57
N ARG A 54 -10.17 -3.06 -6.60
CA ARG A 54 -11.60 -3.38 -6.40
C ARG A 54 -12.48 -2.83 -7.51
N GLU A 55 -12.21 -1.61 -7.97
CA GLU A 55 -12.93 -1.01 -9.11
C GLU A 55 -12.78 -1.88 -10.36
N LEU A 56 -11.54 -2.24 -10.71
CA LEU A 56 -11.25 -3.10 -11.86
C LEU A 56 -11.90 -4.49 -11.73
N GLN A 57 -11.94 -5.07 -10.53
CA GLN A 57 -12.60 -6.36 -10.30
C GLN A 57 -14.13 -6.30 -10.46
N ASN A 58 -14.74 -5.13 -10.22
CA ASN A 58 -16.18 -4.94 -10.39
C ASN A 58 -16.58 -4.60 -11.82
N GLU A 59 -15.67 -4.05 -12.63
CA GLU A 59 -15.90 -3.76 -14.06
C GLU A 59 -15.82 -5.02 -14.95
N ASP A 60 -15.20 -6.11 -14.46
CA ASP A 60 -15.12 -7.41 -15.14
C ASP A 60 -16.34 -8.35 -14.86
N ASN A 61 -17.34 -7.91 -14.08
CA ASN A 61 -18.60 -8.65 -13.79
C ASN A 61 -19.80 -8.07 -14.53
#